data_AF-A0A519GRJ3-F1
#
_entry.id   AF-A0A519GRJ3-F1
#
_cell.length_a   1.000
_cell.length_b   1.000
_cell.length_c   1.000
_cell.angle_alpha   90.00
_cell.angle_beta   90.00
_cell.angle_gamma   90.00
#
_symmetry.space_group_name_H-M   'P 1'
#
loop_
_entity.id
_entity.type
_entity.pdbx_description
1 polymer ?
#
loop_
_entity_poly.entity_id
_entity_poly.type
_entity_poly.pdbx_seq_one_letter_code
_entity_poly.pdbx_strand_id
1 'polypeptide(L)'
;MTDLFENPMGLMGFEFVEFASPTPGVLEPMFEMLGFTLVAKHRSKDVVLYRQNDINFIVNREPHSPAAYFAAEHGPSACGLAFRVKDSHKAYNLALERGAQPIEIATGPMELRLPAIKGIGGAPLYLIDRFEDGKSIYDIDFEFIEGVDRRPAGHGLKLIDHLTHNVYRGRMTFWADFYERLFNFREIRYFDIKGEYTGLTSKAMTAPDGMIRIPLNEEARKGGGQIEEFLMQFNGEGIQHIALLSDNLIDTIDQLGLAGVPLMTAPNDIYY
;
A
#
# COMPACT_ATOMS: atom_id res chain seq x y z
N MET A 1 13.24 -13.80 -9.74
CA MET A 1 14.44 -12.93 -9.69
C MET A 1 15.26 -13.34 -8.49
N THR A 2 16.58 -13.16 -8.55
CA THR A 2 17.47 -13.32 -7.39
C THR A 2 17.36 -12.10 -6.48
N ASP A 3 17.37 -12.30 -5.17
CA ASP A 3 17.43 -11.19 -4.21
C ASP A 3 18.64 -10.28 -4.48
N LEU A 4 18.49 -8.98 -4.26
CA LEU A 4 19.54 -7.98 -4.42
C LEU A 4 20.63 -8.13 -3.35
N PHE A 5 20.22 -8.53 -2.14
CA PHE A 5 21.06 -8.78 -0.97
C PHE A 5 20.30 -9.73 -0.02
N GLU A 6 20.85 -10.00 1.17
CA GLU A 6 20.26 -10.97 2.11
C GLU A 6 18.77 -10.67 2.40
N ASN A 7 17.90 -11.65 2.14
CA ASN A 7 16.45 -11.55 2.32
C ASN A 7 15.98 -12.43 3.50
N PRO A 8 16.19 -12.01 4.76
CA PRO A 8 15.93 -12.88 5.91
C PRO A 8 14.44 -13.19 6.11
N MET A 9 13.56 -12.29 5.63
CA MET A 9 12.11 -12.45 5.72
C MET A 9 11.54 -13.24 4.53
N GLY A 10 12.35 -13.52 3.50
CA GLY A 10 11.89 -14.15 2.27
C GLY A 10 10.82 -13.33 1.55
N LEU A 11 10.99 -12.01 1.46
CA LEU A 11 10.08 -11.08 0.78
C LEU A 11 9.96 -11.39 -0.72
N MET A 12 8.77 -11.18 -1.28
CA MET A 12 8.45 -11.51 -2.67
C MET A 12 7.50 -10.48 -3.33
N GLY A 13 7.63 -9.19 -2.97
CA GLY A 13 6.77 -8.11 -3.48
C GLY A 13 5.57 -7.76 -2.60
N PHE A 14 4.78 -6.78 -3.06
CA PHE A 14 3.50 -6.42 -2.44
C PHE A 14 2.43 -7.47 -2.73
N GLU A 15 1.51 -7.68 -1.78
CA GLU A 15 0.37 -8.59 -1.94
C GLU A 15 -0.96 -7.84 -2.16
N PHE A 16 -1.30 -6.92 -1.25
CA PHE A 16 -2.47 -6.05 -1.37
C PHE A 16 -2.27 -4.74 -0.62
N VAL A 17 -3.12 -3.76 -0.94
CA VAL A 17 -3.37 -2.58 -0.09
C VAL A 17 -4.83 -2.61 0.33
N GLU A 18 -5.06 -2.38 1.62
CA GLU A 18 -6.38 -2.32 2.23
C GLU A 18 -6.78 -0.88 2.44
N PHE A 19 -8.02 -0.54 2.09
CA PHE A 19 -8.59 0.79 2.18
C PHE A 19 -9.88 0.77 2.99
N ALA A 20 -10.12 1.85 3.72
CA ALA A 20 -11.36 2.05 4.44
C ALA A 20 -11.77 3.52 4.36
N SER A 21 -13.05 3.78 4.57
CA SER A 21 -13.62 5.13 4.58
C SER A 21 -14.73 5.21 5.62
N PRO A 22 -14.85 6.33 6.35
CA PRO A 22 -15.99 6.55 7.25
C PRO A 22 -17.29 6.78 6.46
N THR A 23 -17.20 7.17 5.19
CA THR A 23 -18.34 7.36 4.29
C THR A 23 -18.36 6.27 3.22
N PRO A 24 -19.43 5.46 3.12
CA PRO A 24 -19.55 4.44 2.08
C PRO A 24 -19.54 5.02 0.66
N GLY A 25 -19.05 4.24 -0.31
CA GLY A 25 -19.21 4.55 -1.74
C GLY A 25 -18.28 5.64 -2.28
N VAL A 26 -17.23 6.03 -1.55
CA VAL A 26 -16.26 7.04 -2.00
C VAL A 26 -15.02 6.43 -2.65
N LEU A 27 -14.66 5.19 -2.26
CA LEU A 27 -13.46 4.50 -2.76
C LEU A 27 -13.77 3.70 -4.03
N GLU A 28 -14.92 3.04 -4.04
CA GLU A 28 -15.34 2.15 -5.10
C GLU A 28 -15.43 2.84 -6.48
N PRO A 29 -16.10 4.01 -6.61
CA PRO A 29 -16.17 4.70 -7.91
C PRO A 29 -14.79 5.15 -8.41
N MET A 30 -13.89 5.52 -7.48
CA MET A 30 -12.51 5.90 -7.83
C MET A 30 -11.74 4.69 -8.38
N PHE A 31 -11.83 3.53 -7.73
CA PHE A 31 -11.17 2.32 -8.22
C PHE A 31 -11.71 1.87 -9.58
N GLU A 32 -13.02 1.93 -9.78
CA GLU A 32 -13.64 1.62 -11.07
C GLU A 32 -13.16 2.59 -12.17
N MET A 33 -13.05 3.88 -11.87
CA MET A 33 -12.50 4.89 -12.78
C MET A 33 -11.03 4.62 -13.13
N LEU A 34 -10.24 4.13 -12.18
CA LEU A 34 -8.85 3.69 -12.37
C LEU A 34 -8.73 2.33 -13.10
N GLY A 35 -9.85 1.72 -13.52
CA GLY A 35 -9.88 0.48 -14.28
C GLY A 35 -9.82 -0.79 -13.44
N PHE A 36 -9.98 -0.68 -12.11
CA PHE A 36 -10.15 -1.85 -11.26
C PHE A 36 -11.56 -2.40 -11.37
N THR A 37 -11.67 -3.72 -11.25
CA THR A 37 -12.95 -4.42 -11.26
C THR A 37 -13.19 -5.07 -9.91
N LEU A 38 -14.41 -4.99 -9.40
CA LEU A 38 -14.86 -5.79 -8.26
C LEU A 38 -14.90 -7.26 -8.66
N VAL A 39 -13.99 -8.09 -8.15
CA VAL A 39 -13.86 -9.50 -8.55
C VAL A 39 -14.38 -10.48 -7.50
N ALA A 40 -14.42 -10.09 -6.23
CA ALA A 40 -14.85 -10.97 -5.15
C ALA A 40 -15.41 -10.20 -3.94
N LYS A 41 -16.24 -10.86 -3.14
CA LYS A 41 -16.74 -10.38 -1.85
C LYS A 41 -16.28 -11.32 -0.75
N HIS A 42 -15.96 -10.79 0.43
CA HIS A 42 -15.59 -11.62 1.57
C HIS A 42 -16.79 -12.47 2.00
N ARG A 43 -16.53 -13.71 2.44
CA ARG A 43 -17.58 -14.69 2.77
C ARG A 43 -18.52 -14.24 3.90
N SER A 44 -17.98 -13.49 4.85
CA SER A 44 -18.59 -13.20 6.16
C SER A 44 -18.55 -11.74 6.60
N LYS A 45 -17.71 -10.91 5.99
CA LYS A 45 -17.41 -9.52 6.42
C LYS A 45 -17.85 -8.56 5.33
N ASP A 46 -18.09 -7.30 5.68
CA ASP A 46 -18.33 -6.26 4.68
C ASP A 46 -17.00 -5.78 4.06
N VAL A 47 -16.38 -6.68 3.31
CA VAL A 47 -15.07 -6.47 2.67
C VAL A 47 -15.15 -6.95 1.24
N VAL A 48 -14.61 -6.18 0.31
CA VAL A 48 -14.64 -6.50 -1.12
C VAL A 48 -13.27 -6.37 -1.77
N LEU A 49 -13.05 -7.17 -2.82
CA LEU A 49 -11.79 -7.22 -3.55
C LEU A 49 -11.94 -6.58 -4.92
N TYR A 50 -11.23 -5.47 -5.12
CA TYR A 50 -11.00 -4.84 -6.41
C TYR A 50 -9.65 -5.30 -6.97
N ARG A 51 -9.62 -5.62 -8.26
CA ARG A 51 -8.41 -6.13 -8.91
C ARG A 51 -8.19 -5.51 -10.28
N GLN A 52 -6.93 -5.32 -10.62
CA GLN A 52 -6.44 -5.03 -11.96
C GLN A 52 -5.10 -5.76 -12.15
N ASN A 53 -5.04 -6.71 -13.09
CA ASN A 53 -3.92 -7.63 -13.25
C ASN A 53 -3.47 -8.25 -11.89
N ASP A 54 -2.24 -7.98 -11.43
CA ASP A 54 -1.67 -8.49 -10.18
C ASP A 54 -1.88 -7.54 -8.98
N ILE A 55 -2.60 -6.43 -9.15
CA ILE A 55 -2.88 -5.47 -8.10
C ILE A 55 -4.18 -5.85 -7.38
N ASN A 56 -4.09 -6.04 -6.06
CA ASN A 56 -5.23 -6.29 -5.19
C ASN A 56 -5.47 -5.10 -4.28
N PHE A 57 -6.64 -4.47 -4.43
CA PHE A 57 -7.14 -3.46 -3.50
C PHE A 57 -8.33 -4.03 -2.74
N ILE A 58 -8.22 -4.05 -1.42
CA ILE A 58 -9.28 -4.50 -0.53
C ILE A 58 -10.00 -3.26 -0.01
N VAL A 59 -11.33 -3.20 -0.17
CA VAL A 59 -12.16 -2.17 0.48
C VAL A 59 -12.80 -2.81 1.69
N ASN A 60 -12.43 -2.35 2.88
CA ASN A 60 -12.93 -2.81 4.16
C ASN A 60 -13.94 -1.82 4.74
N ARG A 61 -15.17 -2.28 4.90
CA ARG A 61 -16.30 -1.53 5.48
C ARG A 61 -16.81 -2.20 6.77
N GLU A 62 -16.07 -3.17 7.29
CA GLU A 62 -16.43 -3.92 8.49
C GLU A 62 -16.53 -2.97 9.69
N PRO A 63 -17.71 -2.81 10.32
CA PRO A 63 -17.88 -1.91 11.44
C PRO A 63 -17.14 -2.42 12.68
N HIS A 64 -16.79 -1.51 13.59
CA HIS A 64 -16.11 -1.86 14.86
C HIS A 64 -14.81 -2.66 14.69
N SER A 65 -14.13 -2.46 13.55
CA SER A 65 -12.87 -3.10 13.19
C SER A 65 -11.70 -2.11 13.26
N PRO A 66 -10.44 -2.57 13.29
CA PRO A 66 -9.28 -1.69 13.17
C PRO A 66 -9.35 -0.75 11.95
N ALA A 67 -9.85 -1.25 10.82
CA ALA A 67 -10.04 -0.46 9.60
C ALA A 67 -11.06 0.67 9.79
N ALA A 68 -12.19 0.39 10.44
CA ALA A 68 -13.21 1.40 10.74
C ALA A 68 -12.69 2.50 11.69
N TYR A 69 -11.92 2.12 12.72
CA TYR A 69 -11.32 3.10 13.63
C TYR A 69 -10.25 3.94 12.94
N PHE A 70 -9.41 3.34 12.10
CA PHE A 70 -8.40 4.04 11.32
C PHE A 70 -9.05 5.05 10.36
N ALA A 71 -10.11 4.65 9.65
CA ALA A 71 -10.84 5.52 8.73
C ALA A 71 -11.59 6.65 9.46
N ALA A 72 -12.04 6.44 10.70
CA ALA A 72 -12.65 7.50 11.51
C ALA A 72 -11.63 8.59 11.89
N GLU A 73 -10.35 8.23 12.04
CA GLU A 73 -9.28 9.17 12.38
C GLU A 73 -8.68 9.88 11.16
N HIS A 74 -8.54 9.15 10.03
CA HIS A 74 -7.78 9.61 8.86
C HIS A 74 -8.63 9.89 7.61
N GLY A 75 -9.94 9.60 7.65
CA GLY A 75 -10.81 9.67 6.48
C GLY A 75 -10.60 8.53 5.48
N PRO A 76 -11.05 8.69 4.21
CA PRO A 76 -10.82 7.70 3.15
C PRO A 76 -9.33 7.50 2.91
N SER A 77 -8.82 6.30 3.23
CA SER A 77 -7.37 6.11 3.36
C SER A 77 -6.95 4.66 3.14
N ALA A 78 -5.67 4.46 2.82
CA ALA A 78 -5.02 3.16 2.89
C ALA A 78 -4.79 2.81 4.37
N CYS A 79 -5.56 1.87 4.88
CA CYS A 79 -5.59 1.48 6.28
C CYS A 79 -4.82 0.18 6.56
N GLY A 80 -4.22 -0.43 5.56
CA GLY A 80 -3.41 -1.65 5.71
C GLY A 80 -2.59 -1.96 4.46
N LEU A 81 -1.49 -2.69 4.62
CA LEU A 81 -0.64 -3.11 3.50
C LEU A 81 -0.10 -4.52 3.74
N ALA A 82 0.07 -5.30 2.68
CA ALA A 82 0.54 -6.68 2.78
C ALA A 82 1.79 -6.91 1.94
N PHE A 83 2.76 -7.61 2.52
CA PHE A 83 3.92 -8.13 1.81
C PHE A 83 3.78 -9.63 1.58
N ARG A 84 4.19 -10.07 0.39
CA ARG A 84 4.41 -11.48 0.11
C ARG A 84 5.67 -11.92 0.84
N VAL A 85 5.58 -13.05 1.51
CA VAL A 85 6.71 -13.72 2.16
C VAL A 85 6.69 -15.21 1.83
N LYS A 86 7.85 -15.85 1.88
CA LYS A 86 7.96 -17.29 1.61
C LYS A 86 7.29 -18.17 2.69
N ASP A 87 7.33 -17.71 3.95
CA ASP A 87 6.83 -18.46 5.12
C ASP A 87 6.37 -17.43 6.17
N SER A 88 5.05 -17.27 6.31
CA SER A 88 4.46 -16.22 7.14
C SER A 88 4.76 -16.40 8.62
N HIS A 89 4.78 -17.65 9.10
CA HIS A 89 5.10 -17.96 10.49
C HIS A 89 6.54 -17.60 10.84
N LYS A 90 7.51 -17.95 9.99
CA LYS A 90 8.91 -17.59 10.20
C LYS A 90 9.13 -16.09 10.13
N ALA A 91 8.59 -15.43 9.11
CA ALA A 91 8.73 -13.98 8.94
C ALA A 91 8.09 -13.22 10.12
N TYR A 92 6.92 -13.66 10.58
CA TYR A 92 6.22 -13.07 11.73
C TYR A 92 7.02 -13.23 13.03
N ASN A 93 7.48 -14.46 13.35
CA ASN A 93 8.28 -14.70 14.55
C ASN A 93 9.57 -13.87 14.55
N LEU A 94 10.27 -13.82 13.41
CA LEU A 94 11.48 -13.01 13.27
C LEU A 94 11.20 -11.52 13.42
N ALA A 95 10.06 -11.02 12.92
CA ALA A 95 9.65 -9.64 13.12
C ALA A 95 9.48 -9.33 14.62
N LEU A 96 8.82 -10.22 15.37
CA LEU A 96 8.63 -10.07 16.81
C LEU A 96 9.94 -10.13 17.59
N GLU A 97 10.83 -11.06 17.26
CA GLU A 97 12.18 -11.15 17.84
C GLU A 97 12.98 -9.88 17.61
N ARG A 98 12.80 -9.26 16.44
CA ARG A 98 13.42 -7.99 16.07
C ARG A 98 12.70 -6.78 16.65
N GLY A 99 11.65 -6.97 17.46
CA GLY A 99 10.96 -5.91 18.21
C GLY A 99 9.83 -5.22 17.44
N ALA A 100 9.17 -5.91 16.50
CA ALA A 100 7.90 -5.47 15.95
C ALA A 100 6.77 -5.66 16.96
N GLN A 101 5.77 -4.79 16.92
CA GLN A 101 4.56 -4.94 17.73
C GLN A 101 3.52 -5.77 16.96
N PRO A 102 2.96 -6.85 17.53
CA PRO A 102 1.92 -7.64 16.88
C PRO A 102 0.60 -6.86 16.79
N ILE A 103 -0.18 -7.12 15.74
CA ILE A 103 -1.58 -6.73 15.65
C ILE A 103 -2.43 -7.99 15.56
N GLU A 104 -3.40 -8.12 16.46
CA GLU A 104 -4.39 -9.19 16.38
C GLU A 104 -5.61 -8.72 15.57
N ILE A 105 -5.96 -9.51 14.56
CA ILE A 105 -7.12 -9.28 13.71
C ILE A 105 -8.08 -10.43 13.92
N ALA A 106 -9.32 -10.10 14.27
CA ALA A 106 -10.36 -11.09 14.51
C ALA A 106 -10.76 -11.78 13.20
N THR A 107 -10.92 -13.10 13.27
CA THR A 107 -11.32 -13.95 12.14
C THR A 107 -12.53 -14.77 12.51
N GLY A 108 -13.46 -14.87 11.57
CA GLY A 108 -14.62 -15.76 11.67
C GLY A 108 -14.27 -17.23 11.46
N PRO A 109 -15.26 -18.13 11.58
CA PRO A 109 -15.08 -19.55 11.30
C PRO A 109 -14.61 -19.78 9.86
N MET A 110 -13.63 -20.68 9.67
CA MET A 110 -13.06 -21.05 8.36
C MET A 110 -12.31 -19.93 7.61
N GLU A 111 -12.05 -18.78 8.26
CA GLU A 111 -11.19 -17.73 7.72
C GLU A 111 -9.72 -17.98 8.10
N LEU A 112 -8.80 -17.51 7.25
CA LEU A 112 -7.37 -17.54 7.55
C LEU A 112 -7.01 -16.51 8.62
N ARG A 113 -6.23 -16.93 9.62
CA ARG A 113 -5.59 -16.02 10.57
C ARG A 113 -4.33 -15.43 9.95
N LEU A 114 -4.47 -14.25 9.34
CA LEU A 114 -3.37 -13.55 8.70
C LEU A 114 -2.46 -12.87 9.74
N PRO A 115 -1.14 -13.16 9.77
CA PRO A 115 -0.23 -12.51 10.71
C PRO A 115 0.05 -11.07 10.27
N ALA A 116 -0.05 -10.15 11.23
CA ALA A 116 0.18 -8.72 10.99
C ALA A 116 0.98 -8.09 12.14
N ILE A 117 1.80 -7.09 11.79
CA ILE A 117 2.51 -6.23 12.73
C ILE A 117 2.09 -4.79 12.55
N LYS A 118 2.34 -3.94 13.55
CA LYS A 118 2.04 -2.51 13.48
C LYS A 118 3.00 -1.79 12.54
N GLY A 119 2.45 -1.17 11.49
CA GLY A 119 3.14 -0.36 10.49
C GLY A 119 2.86 1.14 10.62
N ILE A 120 2.99 1.86 9.49
CA ILE A 120 2.83 3.32 9.38
C ILE A 120 1.47 3.78 9.90
N GLY A 121 1.44 4.86 10.67
CA GLY A 121 0.19 5.39 11.26
C GLY A 121 -0.53 4.40 12.20
N GLY A 122 0.06 3.23 12.51
CA GLY A 122 -0.63 2.15 13.21
C GLY A 122 -1.39 1.17 12.31
N ALA A 123 -1.37 1.36 11.00
CA ALA A 123 -1.96 0.43 10.04
C ALA A 123 -1.30 -0.96 10.12
N PRO A 124 -2.05 -2.07 10.00
CA PRO A 124 -1.50 -3.40 9.87
C PRO A 124 -0.61 -3.55 8.63
N LEU A 125 0.57 -4.12 8.87
CA LEU A 125 1.46 -4.66 7.86
C LEU A 125 1.37 -6.19 7.92
N TYR A 126 0.69 -6.79 6.94
CA TYR A 126 0.45 -8.23 6.85
C TYR A 126 1.62 -8.95 6.17
N LEU A 127 1.87 -10.19 6.60
CA LEU A 127 2.89 -11.08 6.02
C LEU A 127 2.19 -12.32 5.43
N ILE A 128 2.07 -12.37 4.10
CA ILE A 128 1.24 -13.36 3.39
C ILE A 128 2.11 -14.35 2.63
N ASP A 129 1.93 -15.65 2.88
CA ASP A 129 2.63 -16.74 2.17
C ASP A 129 1.71 -17.54 1.22
N ARG A 130 0.46 -17.10 1.05
CA ARG A 130 -0.55 -17.75 0.20
C ARG A 130 -1.08 -16.78 -0.86
N PHE A 131 -0.44 -16.78 -2.02
CA PHE A 131 -0.77 -15.87 -3.12
C PHE A 131 -0.85 -16.56 -4.49
N GLU A 132 -0.72 -17.89 -4.55
CA GLU A 132 -0.91 -18.68 -5.78
C GLU A 132 -2.39 -18.93 -6.06
N ASP A 133 -2.83 -18.76 -7.30
CA ASP A 133 -4.23 -19.00 -7.70
C ASP A 133 -4.68 -20.43 -7.35
N GLY A 134 -5.88 -20.56 -6.77
CA GLY A 134 -6.44 -21.82 -6.25
C GLY A 134 -6.01 -22.14 -4.81
N LYS A 135 -5.06 -21.40 -4.25
CA LYS A 135 -4.61 -21.54 -2.85
C LYS A 135 -4.40 -20.19 -2.15
N SER A 136 -4.75 -19.09 -2.83
CA SER A 136 -4.51 -17.74 -2.33
C SER A 136 -5.42 -17.45 -1.14
N ILE A 137 -5.10 -16.40 -0.37
CA ILE A 137 -6.01 -15.90 0.67
C ILE A 137 -7.41 -15.58 0.11
N TYR A 138 -7.49 -15.15 -1.16
CA TYR A 138 -8.74 -14.81 -1.82
C TYR A 138 -9.58 -16.04 -2.17
N ASP A 139 -8.95 -17.15 -2.56
CA ASP A 139 -9.69 -18.40 -2.85
C ASP A 139 -10.34 -18.99 -1.58
N ILE A 140 -9.78 -18.68 -0.41
CA ILE A 140 -10.22 -19.20 0.87
C ILE A 140 -11.21 -18.25 1.54
N ASP A 141 -10.88 -16.96 1.67
CA ASP A 141 -11.66 -16.02 2.48
C ASP A 141 -12.73 -15.25 1.67
N PHE A 142 -12.66 -15.27 0.34
CA PHE A 142 -13.58 -14.57 -0.56
C PHE A 142 -14.39 -15.53 -1.45
N GLU A 143 -15.51 -15.02 -1.93
CA GLU A 143 -16.34 -15.62 -2.99
C GLU A 143 -16.21 -14.77 -4.25
N PHE A 144 -15.63 -15.35 -5.29
CA PHE A 144 -15.50 -14.70 -6.60
C PHE A 144 -16.88 -14.52 -7.23
N ILE A 145 -17.08 -13.37 -7.87
CA ILE A 145 -18.33 -13.05 -8.55
C ILE A 145 -18.42 -13.87 -9.84
N GLU A 146 -19.53 -14.58 -10.00
CA GLU A 146 -19.77 -15.42 -11.18
C GLU A 146 -19.76 -14.57 -12.46
N GLY A 147 -19.06 -15.06 -13.49
CA GLY A 147 -18.94 -14.40 -14.79
C GLY A 147 -17.94 -13.25 -14.86
N VAL A 148 -17.31 -12.86 -13.75
CA VAL A 148 -16.26 -11.84 -13.73
C VAL A 148 -14.89 -12.50 -13.91
N ASP A 149 -14.06 -11.92 -14.79
CA ASP A 149 -12.65 -12.32 -14.92
C ASP A 149 -11.93 -12.14 -13.57
N ARG A 150 -11.20 -13.17 -13.13
CA ARG A 150 -10.45 -13.15 -11.88
C ARG A 150 -9.20 -12.28 -11.94
N ARG A 151 -8.71 -11.92 -13.13
CA ARG A 151 -7.52 -11.07 -13.36
C ARG A 151 -7.78 -10.07 -14.51
N PRO A 152 -8.77 -9.18 -14.35
CA PRO A 152 -9.15 -8.24 -15.40
C PRO A 152 -8.00 -7.28 -15.70
N ALA A 153 -7.78 -7.00 -16.98
CA ALA A 153 -6.64 -6.20 -17.43
C ALA A 153 -6.78 -4.69 -17.13
N GLY A 154 -8.01 -4.19 -16.99
CA GLY A 154 -8.32 -2.78 -16.75
C GLY A 154 -7.67 -1.84 -17.77
N HIS A 155 -7.05 -0.78 -17.27
CA HIS A 155 -6.29 0.22 -18.04
C HIS A 155 -4.81 -0.16 -18.21
N GLY A 156 -4.46 -1.44 -18.01
CA GLY A 156 -3.12 -1.96 -18.21
C GLY A 156 -2.16 -1.83 -17.01
N LEU A 157 -2.65 -1.41 -15.84
CA LEU A 157 -1.84 -1.33 -14.62
C LEU A 157 -1.50 -2.74 -14.12
N LYS A 158 -0.21 -3.06 -14.00
CA LYS A 158 0.29 -4.42 -13.80
C LYS A 158 0.45 -4.81 -12.34
N LEU A 159 1.19 -4.02 -11.57
CA LEU A 159 1.57 -4.29 -10.19
C LEU A 159 1.80 -2.99 -9.42
N ILE A 160 1.90 -3.07 -8.09
CA ILE A 160 2.32 -1.95 -7.24
C ILE A 160 3.84 -1.81 -7.35
N ASP A 161 4.31 -0.68 -7.87
CA ASP A 161 5.74 -0.40 -8.03
C ASP A 161 6.38 0.08 -6.72
N HIS A 162 5.74 1.03 -6.07
CA HIS A 162 6.13 1.56 -4.76
C HIS A 162 4.96 2.25 -4.07
N LEU A 163 5.13 2.54 -2.78
CA LEU A 163 4.24 3.41 -2.01
C LEU A 163 5.07 4.32 -1.12
N THR A 164 4.58 5.52 -0.81
CA THR A 164 5.34 6.50 -0.02
C THR A 164 4.80 6.66 1.37
N HIS A 165 5.67 6.96 2.33
CA HIS A 165 5.26 7.39 3.65
C HIS A 165 5.62 8.86 3.87
N ASN A 166 4.62 9.67 4.19
CA ASN A 166 4.86 11.00 4.73
C ASN A 166 4.93 10.90 6.26
N VAL A 167 6.02 11.40 6.82
CA VAL A 167 6.36 11.22 8.24
C VAL A 167 6.65 12.58 8.88
N TYR A 168 6.43 12.68 10.20
CA TYR A 168 6.75 13.92 10.91
C TYR A 168 8.26 14.18 10.86
N ARG A 169 8.63 15.46 10.96
CA ARG A 169 10.03 15.90 10.98
C ARG A 169 10.82 15.13 12.05
N GLY A 170 11.95 14.54 11.63
CA GLY A 170 12.83 13.75 12.49
C GLY A 170 12.43 12.27 12.61
N ARG A 171 11.27 11.86 12.06
CA ARG A 171 10.82 10.46 12.07
C ARG A 171 11.22 9.67 10.82
N MET A 172 11.86 10.32 9.85
CA MET A 172 12.43 9.62 8.69
C MET A 172 13.46 8.55 9.11
N THR A 173 14.34 8.86 10.06
CA THR A 173 15.29 7.87 10.61
C THR A 173 14.57 6.73 11.34
N PHE A 174 13.54 7.04 12.13
CA PHE A 174 12.74 6.02 12.82
C PHE A 174 12.14 5.01 11.85
N TRP A 175 11.54 5.48 10.75
CA TRP A 175 10.94 4.61 9.75
C TRP A 175 11.98 3.89 8.88
N ALA A 176 13.12 4.51 8.59
CA ALA A 176 14.24 3.83 7.96
C ALA A 176 14.71 2.66 8.84
N ASP A 177 15.04 2.92 10.11
CA ASP A 177 15.48 1.92 11.07
C ASP A 177 14.44 0.80 11.28
N PHE A 178 13.13 1.11 11.21
CA PHE A 178 12.06 0.12 11.23
C PHE A 178 12.21 -0.89 10.08
N TYR A 179 12.34 -0.40 8.84
CA TYR A 179 12.44 -1.27 7.66
C TYR A 179 13.80 -1.97 7.57
N GLU A 180 14.90 -1.30 7.92
CA GLU A 180 16.23 -1.90 7.95
C GLU A 180 16.31 -3.02 8.99
N ARG A 181 15.90 -2.76 10.23
CA ARG A 181 15.96 -3.75 11.31
C ARG A 181 15.05 -4.94 11.05
N LEU A 182 13.79 -4.71 10.68
CA LEU A 182 12.82 -5.79 10.55
C LEU A 182 13.02 -6.60 9.26
N PHE A 183 13.22 -5.92 8.13
CA PHE A 183 13.16 -6.53 6.80
C PHE A 183 14.48 -6.50 6.04
N ASN A 184 15.54 -5.94 6.63
CA ASN A 184 16.83 -5.71 5.99
C ASN A 184 16.77 -4.78 4.77
N PHE A 185 15.82 -3.83 4.71
CA PHE A 185 15.80 -2.83 3.64
C PHE A 185 17.10 -2.03 3.63
N ARG A 186 17.41 -1.39 2.50
CA ARG A 186 18.57 -0.52 2.34
C ARG A 186 18.16 0.82 1.75
N GLU A 187 18.76 1.89 2.27
CA GLU A 187 18.71 3.19 1.62
C GLU A 187 19.52 3.13 0.32
N ILE A 188 18.84 3.25 -0.82
CA ILE A 188 19.51 3.23 -2.13
C ILE A 188 19.79 4.64 -2.66
N ARG A 189 19.02 5.63 -2.20
CA ARG A 189 19.13 7.01 -2.64
C ARG A 189 18.54 7.98 -1.61
N TYR A 190 19.25 9.09 -1.44
CA TYR A 190 18.78 10.25 -0.69
C TYR A 190 18.47 11.40 -1.65
N PHE A 191 17.40 12.13 -1.37
CA PHE A 191 16.98 13.31 -2.13
C PHE A 191 16.78 14.50 -1.18
N ASP A 192 17.32 15.65 -1.56
CA ASP A 192 17.05 16.96 -0.96
C ASP A 192 16.42 17.84 -2.05
N ILE A 193 15.09 17.92 -2.05
CA ILE A 193 14.30 18.58 -3.10
C ILE A 193 13.92 19.97 -2.60
N LYS A 194 14.25 20.99 -3.40
CA LYS A 194 13.97 22.40 -3.08
C LYS A 194 13.14 23.02 -4.19
N GLY A 195 11.90 23.37 -3.87
CA GLY A 195 11.08 24.25 -4.69
C GLY A 195 11.43 25.72 -4.44
N GLU A 196 10.70 26.61 -5.11
CA GLU A 196 10.89 28.06 -4.99
C GLU A 196 10.60 28.56 -3.56
N TYR A 197 9.56 28.01 -2.92
CA TYR A 197 9.08 28.44 -1.60
C TYR A 197 9.23 27.38 -0.50
N THR A 198 9.23 26.09 -0.86
CA THR A 198 9.19 24.94 0.06
C THR A 198 10.22 23.88 -0.34
N GLY A 199 10.40 22.83 0.44
CA GLY A 199 11.30 21.73 0.10
C GLY A 199 11.08 20.51 0.98
N LEU A 200 11.52 19.35 0.54
CA LEU A 200 11.39 18.11 1.28
C LEU A 200 12.67 17.28 1.18
N THR A 201 12.90 16.46 2.20
CA THR A 201 13.94 15.43 2.15
C THR A 201 13.30 14.06 2.05
N SER A 202 13.86 13.20 1.20
CA SER A 202 13.35 11.87 0.96
C SER A 202 14.44 10.81 1.02
N LYS A 203 14.16 9.68 1.67
CA LYS A 203 15.00 8.47 1.67
C LYS A 203 14.27 7.36 0.93
N ALA A 204 14.84 6.90 -0.18
CA ALA A 204 14.31 5.76 -0.93
C ALA A 204 14.79 4.45 -0.30
N MET A 205 13.90 3.80 0.46
CA MET A 205 14.17 2.50 1.06
C MET A 205 13.76 1.39 0.09
N THR A 206 14.65 0.43 -0.15
CA THR A 206 14.40 -0.71 -1.05
C THR A 206 14.59 -2.02 -0.30
N ALA A 207 13.64 -2.94 -0.48
CA ALA A 207 13.68 -4.28 0.07
C ALA A 207 14.71 -5.17 -0.62
N PRO A 208 15.16 -6.25 0.05
CA PRO A 208 16.09 -7.23 -0.53
C PRO A 208 15.55 -7.93 -1.79
N ASP A 209 14.24 -8.05 -1.95
CA ASP A 209 13.62 -8.68 -3.12
C ASP A 209 13.71 -7.81 -4.40
N GLY A 210 14.09 -6.53 -4.26
CA GLY A 210 14.14 -5.56 -5.35
C GLY A 210 12.78 -5.19 -5.94
N MET A 211 11.69 -5.57 -5.29
CA MET A 211 10.31 -5.29 -5.70
C MET A 211 9.68 -4.24 -4.79
N ILE A 212 9.80 -4.40 -3.46
CA ILE A 212 9.19 -3.47 -2.52
C ILE A 212 10.07 -2.25 -2.35
N ARG A 213 9.51 -1.07 -2.63
CA ARG A 213 10.17 0.24 -2.44
C ARG A 213 9.26 1.16 -1.66
N ILE A 214 9.83 1.84 -0.67
CA ILE A 214 9.11 2.77 0.20
C ILE A 214 9.93 4.05 0.39
N PRO A 215 9.70 5.08 -0.44
CA PRO A 215 10.24 6.41 -0.18
C PRO A 215 9.63 7.01 1.09
N LEU A 216 10.50 7.46 2.00
CA LEU A 216 10.14 8.12 3.24
C LEU A 216 10.36 9.62 3.08
N ASN A 217 9.30 10.43 3.24
CA ASN A 217 9.34 11.86 3.03
C ASN A 217 9.12 12.62 4.34
N GLU A 218 9.98 13.59 4.62
CA GLU A 218 9.77 14.55 5.71
C GLU A 218 9.94 16.00 5.20
N GLU A 219 9.21 16.93 5.83
CA GLU A 219 9.24 18.35 5.46
C GLU A 219 10.61 18.98 5.78
N ALA A 220 11.14 19.78 4.85
CA ALA A 220 12.38 20.50 5.10
C ALA A 220 12.21 21.54 6.23
N ARG A 221 13.34 22.00 6.79
CA ARG A 221 13.37 22.87 7.98
C ARG A 221 12.49 24.13 7.88
N LYS A 222 12.32 24.69 6.68
CA LYS A 222 11.54 25.90 6.43
C LYS A 222 10.04 25.74 6.72
N GLY A 223 9.50 24.52 6.65
CA GLY A 223 8.09 24.22 6.91
C GLY A 223 7.13 24.78 5.85
N GLY A 224 5.84 24.57 6.06
CA GLY A 224 4.75 25.10 5.22
C GLY A 224 4.65 24.47 3.83
N GLY A 225 5.20 23.27 3.66
CA GLY A 225 5.20 22.54 2.39
C GLY A 225 4.10 21.47 2.30
N GLN A 226 4.16 20.72 1.20
CA GLN A 226 3.19 19.67 0.86
C GLN A 226 3.18 18.51 1.86
N ILE A 227 4.28 18.27 2.58
CA ILE A 227 4.35 17.16 3.56
C ILE A 227 3.62 17.56 4.83
N GLU A 228 3.83 18.79 5.30
CA GLU A 228 3.11 19.34 6.45
C GLU A 228 1.60 19.44 6.17
N GLU A 229 1.21 19.88 4.98
CA GLU A 229 -0.19 19.89 4.55
C GLU A 229 -0.81 18.48 4.59
N PHE A 230 -0.11 17.47 4.04
CA PHE A 230 -0.55 16.09 4.13
C PHE A 230 -0.75 15.64 5.57
N LEU A 231 0.24 15.86 6.46
CA LEU A 231 0.17 15.41 7.85
C LEU A 231 -1.00 16.05 8.60
N MET A 232 -1.33 17.31 8.28
CA MET A 232 -2.48 18.02 8.84
C MET A 232 -3.82 17.49 8.30
N GLN A 233 -3.95 17.33 6.97
CA GLN A 233 -5.19 16.87 6.34
C GLN A 233 -5.48 15.39 6.61
N PHE A 234 -4.45 14.55 6.59
CA PHE A 234 -4.53 13.12 6.90
C PHE A 234 -4.63 12.85 8.40
N ASN A 235 -4.37 13.86 9.24
CA ASN A 235 -4.37 13.75 10.69
C ASN A 235 -3.33 12.72 11.21
N GLY A 236 -2.14 12.66 10.60
CA GLY A 236 -1.12 11.68 10.99
C GLY A 236 -0.08 11.36 9.92
N GLU A 237 0.83 10.45 10.26
CA GLU A 237 1.72 9.81 9.29
C GLU A 237 0.97 8.73 8.51
N GLY A 238 1.25 8.59 7.22
CA GLY A 238 0.49 7.68 6.38
C GLY A 238 1.05 7.48 5.00
N ILE A 239 0.34 6.66 4.22
CA ILE A 239 0.66 6.42 2.82
C ILE A 239 0.15 7.60 2.00
N GLN A 240 1.04 8.36 1.35
CA GLN A 240 0.63 9.55 0.59
C GLN A 240 0.26 9.22 -0.86
N HIS A 241 1.04 8.34 -1.51
CA HIS A 241 0.68 7.82 -2.82
C HIS A 241 1.10 6.37 -3.00
N ILE A 242 0.44 5.71 -3.95
CA ILE A 242 0.72 4.35 -4.40
C ILE A 242 0.98 4.44 -5.90
N ALA A 243 2.17 4.05 -6.32
CA ALA A 243 2.55 4.03 -7.73
C ALA A 243 2.25 2.66 -8.34
N LEU A 244 1.62 2.68 -9.51
CA LEU A 244 1.19 1.49 -10.23
C LEU A 244 1.97 1.38 -11.54
N LEU A 245 2.62 0.23 -11.74
CA LEU A 245 3.45 -0.03 -12.92
C LEU A 245 2.57 -0.21 -14.16
N SER A 246 2.97 0.39 -15.28
CA SER A 246 2.40 0.12 -16.60
C SER A 246 3.53 -0.14 -17.60
N ASP A 247 3.35 -1.13 -18.47
CA ASP A 247 4.27 -1.41 -19.59
C ASP A 247 4.09 -0.42 -20.76
N ASN A 248 2.94 0.27 -20.82
CA ASN A 248 2.63 1.26 -21.84
C ASN A 248 1.95 2.48 -21.21
N LEU A 249 2.77 3.38 -20.67
CA LEU A 249 2.29 4.55 -19.94
C LEU A 249 1.38 5.45 -20.79
N ILE A 250 1.67 5.62 -22.09
CA ILE A 250 0.88 6.51 -22.96
C ILE A 250 -0.54 6.00 -23.12
N ASP A 251 -0.69 4.71 -23.46
CA ASP A 251 -2.02 4.09 -23.59
C ASP A 251 -2.77 4.08 -22.25
N THR A 252 -2.08 3.76 -21.14
CA THR A 252 -2.69 3.82 -19.80
C THR A 252 -3.21 5.22 -19.47
N ILE A 253 -2.43 6.27 -19.76
CA ILE A 253 -2.85 7.66 -19.49
C ILE A 253 -4.03 8.07 -20.38
N ASP A 254 -4.04 7.67 -21.65
CA ASP A 254 -5.18 7.91 -22.56
C ASP A 254 -6.46 7.25 -22.04
N GLN A 255 -6.39 5.98 -21.59
CA GLN A 255 -7.53 5.27 -21.00
C GLN A 255 -8.01 5.91 -19.69
N LEU A 256 -7.09 6.32 -18.81
CA LEU A 256 -7.43 7.03 -17.57
C LEU A 256 -8.10 8.37 -17.87
N GLY A 257 -7.60 9.11 -18.87
CA GLY A 257 -8.21 10.37 -19.32
C GLY A 257 -9.61 10.18 -19.88
N LEU A 258 -9.83 9.15 -20.71
CA LEU A 258 -11.15 8.78 -21.25
C LEU A 258 -12.12 8.35 -20.14
N ALA A 259 -11.62 7.70 -19.08
CA ALA A 259 -12.40 7.35 -17.90
C ALA A 259 -12.70 8.55 -16.98
N GLY A 260 -12.10 9.72 -17.23
CA GLY A 260 -12.34 10.94 -16.47
C GLY A 260 -11.47 11.09 -15.22
N VAL A 261 -10.37 10.34 -15.12
CA VAL A 261 -9.43 10.46 -13.99
C VAL A 261 -8.75 11.84 -14.04
N PRO A 262 -8.86 12.67 -12.98
CA PRO A 262 -8.18 13.94 -12.94
C PRO A 262 -6.67 13.71 -12.76
N LEU A 263 -5.88 14.24 -13.69
CA LEU A 263 -4.42 14.24 -13.62
C LEU A 263 -3.91 15.63 -13.21
N MET A 264 -2.74 15.68 -12.58
CA MET A 264 -2.06 16.94 -12.32
C MET A 264 -1.75 17.67 -13.64
N THR A 265 -1.87 18.99 -13.63
CA THR A 265 -1.50 19.83 -14.78
C THR A 265 -0.01 19.64 -15.09
N ALA A 266 0.29 19.37 -16.36
CA ALA A 266 1.67 19.29 -16.81
C ALA A 266 2.39 20.63 -16.59
N PRO A 267 3.69 20.62 -16.24
CA PRO A 267 4.50 21.83 -16.25
C PRO A 267 4.45 22.53 -17.60
N ASN A 268 4.62 23.86 -17.61
CA ASN A 268 4.67 24.62 -18.86
C ASN A 268 5.95 24.34 -19.67
N ASP A 269 5.96 24.75 -20.94
CA ASP A 269 7.11 24.56 -21.84
C ASP A 269 8.42 25.22 -21.35
N ILE A 270 8.33 26.16 -20.41
CA ILE A 270 9.52 26.83 -19.83
C ILE A 270 10.21 25.92 -18.79
N TYR A 271 9.47 24.98 -18.20
CA TYR A 271 9.98 24.04 -17.22
C TYR A 271 10.74 22.85 -17.84
N TYR A 272 10.42 22.49 -19.09
CA TYR A 272 11.07 21.41 -19.85
C TYR A 272 12.23 21.91 -20.70
#